data_AF-A0A085FQR3-F1
#
_entry.id   AF-A0A085FQR3-F1
#
_cell.length_a   1.000
_cell.length_b   1.000
_cell.length_c   1.000
_cell.angle_alpha   90.00
_cell.angle_beta   90.00
_cell.angle_gamma   90.00
#
_symmetry.space_group_name_H-M   'P 1'
#
loop_
_entity.id
_entity.type
_entity.pdbx_description
1 polymer ?
#
loop_
_entity_poly.entity_id
_entity_poly.type
_entity_poly.pdbx_seq_one_letter_code
_entity_poly.pdbx_strand_id
1 'polypeptide(L)'
;MSVMRLNNPTSQSARPMRMGVALALGAALLLGGCDTMSSLNPFDRPEVYKPEIVADVPADKLYNEGLARSQNGDSEGAVKKFEEIDKQAPFSPYAKKGLIMVAYTNFQAAKYEDAITASKRFLAQNPASPDAAYAQYILAMSYYNQIPDATRDQERTERALAAMQELLDRYPKSEYVIDTREKMLVARDQLAGKEMNVGRYYLEKRNYTGAVNRFRDVITKYQTTRHVEEALMRLTEAYMAMGITNEAQTAAAVLGHNFPDSPWYKDAYTLLQSGGLEPREDRGSYISRLFNGFTRSVVGLVR
;
A
#
# COMPACT_ATOMS: atom_id res chain seq x y z
N MET A 1 -30.22 43.99 -32.80
CA MET A 1 -29.50 45.13 -33.41
C MET A 1 -28.51 44.51 -34.40
N SER A 2 -28.95 44.25 -35.64
CA SER A 2 -28.74 45.11 -36.81
C SER A 2 -27.26 45.47 -37.03
N VAL A 3 -26.59 44.77 -37.95
CA VAL A 3 -25.86 45.42 -39.04
C VAL A 3 -25.98 44.57 -40.30
N MET A 4 -26.81 45.07 -41.20
CA MET A 4 -26.85 44.76 -42.63
C MET A 4 -25.79 45.61 -43.31
N ARG A 5 -24.97 45.07 -44.23
CA ARG A 5 -24.49 45.82 -45.41
C ARG A 5 -24.23 44.87 -46.59
N LEU A 6 -25.13 44.99 -47.56
CA LEU A 6 -24.95 44.67 -48.97
C LEU A 6 -24.08 45.74 -49.64
N ASN A 7 -23.31 45.36 -50.66
CA ASN A 7 -23.07 46.16 -51.87
C ASN A 7 -22.51 45.22 -52.95
N ASN A 8 -23.34 44.67 -53.83
CA ASN A 8 -23.88 45.17 -55.10
C ASN A 8 -22.94 45.04 -56.32
N PRO A 9 -23.50 44.78 -57.52
CA PRO A 9 -22.87 44.04 -58.61
C PRO A 9 -22.51 44.91 -59.82
N THR A 10 -21.71 44.38 -60.72
CA THR A 10 -21.60 44.74 -62.15
C THR A 10 -20.85 43.59 -62.83
N SER A 11 -21.07 43.17 -64.08
CA SER A 11 -22.01 43.52 -65.13
C SER A 11 -21.90 42.44 -66.23
N GLN A 12 -23.03 42.19 -66.87
CA GLN A 12 -23.26 41.64 -68.23
C GLN A 12 -22.10 41.95 -69.21
N SER A 13 -21.70 41.14 -70.18
CA SER A 13 -22.35 40.50 -71.34
C SER A 13 -21.16 39.87 -72.15
N ALA A 14 -21.23 38.94 -73.10
CA ALA A 14 -22.07 38.76 -74.26
C ALA A 14 -21.76 37.38 -74.90
N ARG A 15 -22.70 36.89 -75.71
CA ARG A 15 -22.68 35.67 -76.55
C ARG A 15 -21.68 35.78 -77.74
N PRO A 16 -21.70 34.84 -78.73
CA PRO A 16 -21.47 33.39 -78.73
C PRO A 16 -20.39 33.01 -79.79
N MET A 17 -20.22 31.71 -80.08
CA MET A 17 -20.07 31.13 -81.44
C MET A 17 -18.88 30.16 -81.66
N ARG A 18 -19.24 28.98 -82.21
CA ARG A 18 -18.51 27.99 -83.04
C ARG A 18 -17.43 27.13 -82.37
N MET A 19 -17.62 25.80 -82.26
CA MET A 19 -17.68 24.75 -83.30
C MET A 19 -16.27 24.35 -83.78
N GLY A 20 -15.82 23.13 -83.46
CA GLY A 20 -14.70 22.50 -84.16
C GLY A 20 -13.75 21.66 -83.30
N VAL A 21 -14.11 20.39 -83.10
CA VAL A 21 -13.25 19.18 -83.21
C VAL A 21 -11.75 19.33 -82.89
N ALA A 22 -11.32 18.71 -81.79
CA ALA A 22 -10.05 17.96 -81.70
C ALA A 22 -10.13 16.96 -80.53
N LEU A 23 -10.99 15.95 -80.69
CA LEU A 23 -10.84 14.67 -80.00
C LEU A 23 -9.58 13.97 -80.57
N ALA A 24 -8.92 13.18 -79.73
CA ALA A 24 -7.79 12.29 -80.02
C ALA A 24 -6.38 12.87 -79.79
N LEU A 25 -5.95 12.92 -78.52
CA LEU A 25 -4.57 12.60 -78.09
C LEU A 25 -4.33 12.60 -76.55
N GLY A 26 -5.37 12.64 -75.71
CA GLY A 26 -5.22 12.75 -74.24
C GLY A 26 -5.81 11.61 -73.39
N ALA A 27 -6.05 10.42 -73.95
CA ALA A 27 -6.73 9.32 -73.25
C ALA A 27 -5.93 8.01 -73.24
N ALA A 28 -4.61 8.08 -73.06
CA ALA A 28 -3.74 6.89 -72.93
C ALA A 28 -2.87 6.88 -71.65
N LEU A 29 -3.18 7.71 -70.65
CA LEU A 29 -2.44 7.76 -69.38
C LEU A 29 -3.30 7.61 -68.11
N LEU A 30 -4.54 7.09 -68.22
CA LEU A 30 -5.44 6.93 -67.07
C LEU A 30 -5.98 5.50 -66.85
N LEU A 31 -5.32 4.47 -67.38
CA LEU A 31 -5.75 3.06 -67.18
C LEU A 31 -4.72 2.17 -66.48
N GLY A 32 -3.66 2.74 -65.88
CA GLY A 32 -2.63 1.99 -65.15
C GLY A 32 -2.69 2.11 -63.62
N GLY A 33 -3.83 2.48 -63.03
CA GLY A 33 -3.91 2.90 -61.62
C GLY A 33 -4.72 2.01 -60.67
N CYS A 34 -5.25 0.86 -61.11
CA CYS A 34 -6.14 0.05 -60.25
C CYS A 34 -5.40 -0.99 -59.38
N ASP A 35 -4.15 -1.37 -59.70
CA ASP A 35 -3.38 -2.32 -58.88
C ASP A 35 -2.61 -1.67 -57.71
N THR A 36 -2.59 -0.33 -57.64
CA THR A 36 -1.92 0.39 -56.54
C THR A 36 -2.87 0.77 -55.40
N MET A 37 -4.18 0.57 -55.53
CA MET A 37 -5.14 0.82 -54.44
C MET A 37 -5.44 -0.43 -53.60
N SER A 38 -5.30 -1.65 -54.14
CA SER A 38 -5.44 -2.89 -53.37
C SER A 38 -4.25 -3.13 -52.43
N SER A 39 -3.05 -2.66 -52.80
CA SER A 39 -1.83 -2.77 -51.96
C SER A 39 -1.76 -1.78 -50.79
N LEU A 40 -2.65 -0.78 -50.76
CA LEU A 40 -2.76 0.22 -49.69
C LEU A 40 -3.89 -0.06 -48.70
N ASN A 41 -4.65 -1.15 -48.88
CA ASN A 41 -5.71 -1.54 -47.97
C ASN A 41 -5.09 -2.32 -46.78
N PRO A 42 -5.04 -1.74 -45.56
CA PRO A 42 -4.42 -2.39 -44.41
C PRO A 42 -5.17 -3.64 -43.94
N PHE A 43 -6.36 -3.92 -44.50
CA PHE A 43 -7.21 -5.06 -44.19
C PHE A 43 -7.16 -6.20 -45.23
N ASP A 44 -6.42 -6.03 -46.33
CA ASP A 44 -6.30 -7.01 -47.43
C ASP A 44 -5.00 -7.81 -47.38
N ARG A 45 -4.32 -7.81 -46.24
CA ARG A 45 -3.21 -8.74 -45.98
C ARG A 45 -3.83 -10.08 -45.58
N PRO A 46 -3.73 -11.14 -46.41
CA PRO A 46 -3.98 -12.48 -45.92
C PRO A 46 -2.82 -12.85 -44.99
N GLU A 47 -2.83 -12.34 -43.75
CA GLU A 47 -2.07 -12.93 -42.67
C GLU A 47 -2.68 -14.31 -42.44
N VAL A 48 -2.16 -15.29 -43.17
CA VAL A 48 -2.44 -16.70 -42.94
C VAL A 48 -2.02 -16.94 -41.50
N TYR A 49 -3.01 -17.03 -40.60
CA TYR A 49 -2.81 -17.47 -39.22
C TYR A 49 -2.10 -18.83 -39.30
N LYS A 50 -0.80 -18.81 -39.07
CA LYS A 50 -0.01 -20.02 -38.87
C LYS A 50 -0.14 -20.33 -37.38
N PRO A 51 -0.90 -21.36 -36.97
CA PRO A 51 -0.87 -21.78 -35.59
C PRO A 51 0.57 -22.16 -35.28
N GLU A 52 1.25 -21.33 -34.49
CA GLU A 52 2.54 -21.68 -33.93
C GLU A 52 2.26 -22.81 -32.94
N ILE A 53 2.67 -24.03 -33.31
CA ILE A 53 2.59 -25.18 -32.41
C ILE A 53 3.64 -24.92 -31.34
N VAL A 54 3.25 -24.22 -30.26
CA VAL A 54 4.09 -24.07 -29.08
C VAL A 54 4.29 -25.48 -28.54
N ALA A 55 5.53 -25.98 -28.62
CA ALA A 55 5.86 -27.28 -28.07
C ALA A 55 5.53 -27.28 -26.57
N ASP A 56 4.79 -28.29 -26.11
CA ASP A 56 4.44 -28.46 -24.70
C ASP A 56 5.73 -28.62 -23.89
N VAL A 57 6.13 -27.55 -23.18
CA VAL A 57 7.33 -27.56 -22.35
C VAL A 57 6.95 -28.19 -21.02
N PRO A 58 7.61 -29.29 -20.60
CA PRO A 58 7.32 -29.91 -19.32
C PRO A 58 7.39 -28.91 -18.16
N ALA A 59 6.42 -28.97 -17.25
CA ALA A 59 6.27 -28.02 -16.16
C ALA A 59 7.49 -27.98 -15.21
N ASP A 60 8.17 -29.11 -15.04
CA ASP A 60 9.42 -29.22 -14.28
C ASP A 60 10.55 -28.44 -14.94
N LYS A 61 10.63 -28.44 -16.27
CA LYS A 61 11.62 -27.68 -17.03
C LYS A 61 11.40 -26.17 -16.88
N LEU A 62 10.16 -25.70 -17.02
CA LEU A 62 9.81 -24.29 -16.79
C LEU A 62 10.15 -23.85 -15.37
N TYR A 63 9.86 -24.69 -14.37
CA TYR A 63 10.18 -24.42 -12.98
C TYR A 63 11.69 -24.31 -12.75
N ASN A 64 12.47 -25.26 -13.27
CA ASN A 64 13.94 -25.26 -13.13
C ASN A 64 14.59 -24.08 -13.87
N GLU A 65 14.08 -23.70 -15.05
CA GLU A 65 14.51 -22.48 -15.75
C GLU A 65 14.22 -21.22 -14.94
N GLY A 66 13.05 -21.13 -14.30
CA GLY A 66 12.70 -20.04 -13.40
C GLY A 66 13.65 -19.95 -12.21
N LEU A 67 13.96 -21.08 -11.57
CA LEU A 67 14.94 -21.14 -10.47
C LEU A 67 16.33 -20.67 -10.91
N ALA A 68 16.83 -21.16 -12.04
CA ALA A 68 18.13 -20.78 -12.56
C ALA A 68 18.21 -19.28 -12.85
N ARG A 69 17.16 -18.69 -13.43
CA ARG A 69 17.08 -17.24 -13.65
C ARG A 69 17.06 -16.46 -12.34
N SER A 70 16.29 -16.91 -11.35
CA SER A 70 16.23 -16.27 -10.04
C SER A 70 17.59 -16.27 -9.35
N GLN A 71 18.34 -17.37 -9.46
CA GLN A 71 19.70 -17.49 -8.90
C GLN A 71 20.70 -16.57 -9.61
N ASN A 72 20.50 -16.30 -10.90
CA ASN A 72 21.33 -15.39 -11.69
C ASN A 72 20.92 -13.91 -11.54
N GLY A 73 19.95 -13.59 -10.67
CA GLY A 73 19.44 -12.23 -10.46
C GLY A 73 18.42 -11.76 -11.50
N ASP A 74 18.10 -12.58 -12.51
CA ASP A 74 17.06 -12.30 -13.51
C ASP A 74 15.66 -12.58 -12.94
N SER A 75 15.22 -11.69 -12.06
CA SER A 75 13.92 -11.82 -11.36
C SER A 75 12.75 -11.73 -12.33
N GLU A 76 12.84 -10.91 -13.38
CA GLU A 76 11.77 -10.75 -14.38
C GLU A 76 11.62 -11.99 -15.26
N GLY A 77 12.73 -12.54 -15.75
CA GLY A 77 12.71 -13.78 -16.50
C GLY A 77 12.27 -14.96 -15.64
N ALA A 78 12.66 -15.00 -14.37
CA ALA A 78 12.21 -16.02 -13.43
C ALA A 78 10.69 -15.99 -13.22
N VAL A 79 10.12 -14.81 -12.93
CA VAL A 79 8.66 -14.64 -12.79
C VAL A 79 7.92 -15.10 -14.04
N LYS A 80 8.38 -14.68 -15.23
CA LYS A 80 7.78 -15.11 -16.50
C LYS A 80 7.73 -16.63 -16.63
N LYS A 81 8.83 -17.31 -16.25
CA LYS A 81 8.92 -18.78 -16.31
C LYS A 81 7.99 -19.46 -15.31
N PHE A 82 7.88 -18.94 -14.10
CA PHE A 82 6.94 -19.48 -13.11
C PHE A 82 5.47 -19.26 -13.50
N GLU A 83 5.13 -18.11 -14.09
CA GLU A 83 3.78 -17.83 -14.59
C GLU A 83 3.40 -18.68 -15.82
N GLU A 84 4.39 -19.03 -16.65
CA GLU A 84 4.19 -19.90 -17.81
C GLU A 84 3.67 -21.30 -17.39
N ILE A 85 4.06 -21.79 -16.21
CA ILE A 85 3.58 -23.06 -15.65
C ILE A 85 2.06 -23.04 -15.43
N ASP A 86 1.52 -21.95 -14.87
CA ASP A 86 0.08 -21.81 -14.62
C ASP A 86 -0.73 -21.75 -15.93
N LYS A 87 -0.13 -21.22 -17.00
CA LYS A 87 -0.75 -21.12 -18.32
C LYS A 87 -0.73 -22.45 -19.09
N GLN A 88 0.40 -23.13 -19.09
CA GLN A 88 0.61 -24.34 -19.91
C GLN A 88 0.23 -25.62 -19.16
N ALA A 89 0.46 -25.66 -17.85
CA ALA A 89 0.32 -26.86 -17.04
C ALA A 89 -0.38 -26.60 -15.68
N PRO A 90 -1.60 -26.04 -15.66
CA PRO A 90 -2.31 -25.63 -14.43
C PRO A 90 -2.59 -26.77 -13.45
N PHE A 91 -2.69 -28.01 -13.93
CA PHE A 91 -2.92 -29.21 -13.10
C PHE A 91 -1.63 -29.93 -12.71
N SER A 92 -0.46 -29.41 -13.12
CA SER A 92 0.81 -30.02 -12.77
C SER A 92 1.13 -29.84 -11.28
N PRO A 93 1.91 -30.76 -10.68
CA PRO A 93 2.42 -30.58 -9.32
C PRO A 93 3.34 -29.34 -9.18
N TYR A 94 3.75 -28.72 -10.28
CA TYR A 94 4.57 -27.51 -10.30
C TYR A 94 3.74 -26.22 -10.37
N ALA A 95 2.46 -26.25 -10.75
CA ALA A 95 1.64 -25.04 -10.87
C ALA A 95 1.61 -24.26 -9.56
N LYS A 96 1.26 -24.93 -8.46
CA LYS A 96 1.26 -24.34 -7.12
C LYS A 96 2.64 -23.82 -6.70
N LYS A 97 3.70 -24.59 -6.97
CA LYS A 97 5.08 -24.20 -6.66
C LYS A 97 5.49 -22.95 -7.46
N GLY A 98 5.13 -22.88 -8.74
CA GLY A 98 5.35 -21.71 -9.58
C GLY A 98 4.65 -20.47 -9.02
N LEU A 99 3.38 -20.58 -8.65
CA LEU A 99 2.60 -19.47 -8.09
C LEU A 99 3.25 -18.85 -6.86
N ILE A 100 3.72 -19.64 -5.90
CA ILE A 100 4.39 -19.09 -4.72
C ILE A 100 5.76 -18.52 -5.05
N MET A 101 6.47 -19.12 -6.01
CA MET A 101 7.75 -18.59 -6.49
C MET A 101 7.59 -17.23 -7.18
N VAL A 102 6.47 -16.96 -7.87
CA VAL A 102 6.18 -15.61 -8.37
C VAL A 102 6.10 -14.58 -7.24
N ALA A 103 5.42 -14.91 -6.15
CA ALA A 103 5.33 -14.01 -4.99
C ALA A 103 6.71 -13.81 -4.34
N TYR A 104 7.44 -14.89 -4.11
CA TYR A 104 8.78 -14.88 -3.52
C TYR A 104 9.78 -14.07 -4.37
N THR A 105 9.88 -14.34 -5.66
CA THR A 105 10.84 -13.67 -6.54
C THR A 105 10.55 -12.18 -6.65
N ASN A 106 9.27 -11.77 -6.76
CA ASN A 106 8.93 -10.35 -6.72
C ASN A 106 9.27 -9.69 -5.38
N PHE A 107 9.05 -10.40 -4.27
CA PHE A 107 9.40 -9.90 -2.94
C PHE A 107 10.92 -9.69 -2.78
N GLN A 108 11.72 -10.68 -3.20
CA GLN A 108 13.19 -10.58 -3.20
C GLN A 108 13.71 -9.45 -4.09
N ALA A 109 13.02 -9.18 -5.21
CA ALA A 109 13.33 -8.07 -6.10
C ALA A 109 12.82 -6.70 -5.60
N ALA A 110 12.28 -6.61 -4.38
CA ALA A 110 11.63 -5.43 -3.81
C ALA A 110 10.45 -4.88 -4.66
N LYS A 111 9.87 -5.71 -5.54
CA LYS A 111 8.67 -5.42 -6.32
C LYS A 111 7.43 -5.73 -5.49
N TYR A 112 7.23 -4.96 -4.43
CA TYR A 112 6.25 -5.27 -3.39
C TYR A 112 4.79 -5.30 -3.89
N GLU A 113 4.39 -4.44 -4.84
CA GLU A 113 3.02 -4.49 -5.39
C GLU A 113 2.76 -5.78 -6.18
N ASP A 114 3.75 -6.23 -6.95
CA ASP A 114 3.68 -7.49 -7.70
C ASP A 114 3.64 -8.68 -6.73
N ALA A 115 4.46 -8.63 -5.67
CA ALA A 115 4.47 -9.63 -4.61
C ALA A 115 3.13 -9.70 -3.85
N ILE A 116 2.51 -8.55 -3.54
CA ILE A 116 1.18 -8.47 -2.92
C ILE A 116 0.15 -9.15 -3.82
N THR A 117 0.15 -8.83 -5.12
CA THR A 117 -0.79 -9.37 -6.10
C THR A 117 -0.64 -10.88 -6.23
N ALA A 118 0.60 -11.35 -6.38
CA ALA A 118 0.92 -12.78 -6.49
C ALA A 118 0.57 -13.55 -5.20
N SER A 119 0.86 -12.99 -4.03
CA SER A 119 0.52 -13.62 -2.74
C SER A 119 -0.99 -13.77 -2.55
N LYS A 120 -1.76 -12.72 -2.87
CA LYS A 120 -3.23 -12.77 -2.83
C LYS A 120 -3.79 -13.82 -3.79
N ARG A 121 -3.26 -13.91 -5.00
CA ARG A 121 -3.62 -14.94 -5.99
C ARG A 121 -3.34 -16.34 -5.44
N PHE A 122 -2.15 -16.57 -4.87
CA PHE A 122 -1.81 -17.86 -4.27
C PHE A 122 -2.79 -18.25 -3.16
N LEU A 123 -3.07 -17.34 -2.22
CA LEU A 123 -3.97 -17.57 -1.09
C LEU A 123 -5.40 -17.84 -1.53
N ALA A 124 -5.90 -17.14 -2.56
CA ALA A 124 -7.23 -17.34 -3.10
C ALA A 124 -7.38 -18.70 -3.80
N GLN A 125 -6.36 -19.12 -4.56
CA GLN A 125 -6.40 -20.38 -5.30
C GLN A 125 -6.04 -21.60 -4.45
N ASN A 126 -5.19 -21.42 -3.42
CA ASN A 126 -4.59 -22.51 -2.65
C ASN A 126 -4.71 -22.29 -1.12
N PRO A 127 -5.89 -22.00 -0.56
CA PRO A 127 -6.05 -21.65 0.86
C PRO A 127 -5.65 -22.77 1.83
N ALA A 128 -5.76 -24.04 1.42
CA ALA A 128 -5.39 -25.21 2.22
C ALA A 128 -3.94 -25.69 2.00
N SER A 129 -3.12 -24.93 1.25
CA SER A 129 -1.73 -25.30 0.99
C SER A 129 -0.89 -25.25 2.27
N PRO A 130 0.08 -26.17 2.46
CA PRO A 130 1.09 -26.01 3.52
C PRO A 130 1.84 -24.67 3.38
N ASP A 131 2.01 -24.17 2.15
CA ASP A 131 2.70 -22.91 1.89
C ASP A 131 1.81 -21.66 2.04
N ALA A 132 0.53 -21.81 2.41
CA ALA A 132 -0.39 -20.69 2.56
C ALA A 132 0.07 -19.72 3.67
N ALA A 133 0.67 -20.25 4.75
CA ALA A 133 1.29 -19.43 5.78
C ALA A 133 2.45 -18.58 5.23
N TYR A 134 3.27 -19.14 4.34
CA TYR A 134 4.39 -18.41 3.73
C TYR A 134 3.91 -17.34 2.74
N ALA A 135 2.90 -17.63 1.93
CA ALA A 135 2.30 -16.64 1.05
C ALA A 135 1.66 -15.48 1.84
N GLN A 136 0.98 -15.77 2.96
CA GLN A 136 0.45 -14.75 3.86
C GLN A 136 1.57 -13.91 4.48
N TYR A 137 2.69 -14.54 4.84
CA TYR A 137 3.86 -13.85 5.35
C TYR A 137 4.47 -12.89 4.32
N ILE A 138 4.68 -13.34 3.07
CA ILE A 138 5.18 -12.48 1.98
C ILE A 138 4.24 -11.29 1.75
N LEU A 139 2.92 -11.52 1.76
CA LEU A 139 1.92 -10.46 1.65
C LEU A 139 2.08 -9.41 2.76
N ALA A 140 2.18 -9.86 4.02
CA ALA A 140 2.36 -8.99 5.16
C ALA A 140 3.68 -8.21 5.10
N MET A 141 4.77 -8.89 4.75
CA MET A 141 6.10 -8.27 4.63
C MET A 141 6.19 -7.30 3.46
N SER A 142 5.47 -7.54 2.37
CA SER A 142 5.44 -6.62 1.23
C SER A 142 4.75 -5.30 1.61
N TYR A 143 3.68 -5.34 2.40
CA TYR A 143 3.12 -4.11 2.98
C TYR A 143 4.05 -3.47 4.02
N TYR A 144 4.68 -4.29 4.87
CA TYR A 144 5.60 -3.81 5.91
C TYR A 144 6.79 -3.04 5.34
N ASN A 145 7.41 -3.54 4.27
CA ASN A 145 8.55 -2.88 3.63
C ASN A 145 8.17 -1.58 2.89
N GLN A 146 6.88 -1.27 2.79
CA GLN A 146 6.36 -0.03 2.24
C GLN A 146 5.85 0.93 3.33
N ILE A 147 6.06 0.63 4.62
CA ILE A 147 5.70 1.51 5.72
C ILE A 147 6.50 2.81 5.61
N PRO A 148 5.83 3.97 5.51
CA PRO A 148 6.51 5.25 5.48
C PRO A 148 6.79 5.73 6.92
N ASP A 149 7.58 6.79 7.03
CA ASP A 149 7.77 7.47 8.31
C ASP A 149 6.45 8.04 8.87
N ALA A 150 6.39 8.17 10.19
CA ALA A 150 5.20 8.59 10.93
C ALA A 150 4.62 9.98 10.57
N THR A 151 5.30 10.80 9.75
CA THR A 151 4.76 12.09 9.29
C THR A 151 3.88 11.97 8.05
N ARG A 152 3.94 10.82 7.36
CA ARG A 152 3.23 10.55 6.12
C ARG A 152 1.98 9.70 6.35
N ASP A 153 1.15 9.58 5.32
CA ASP A 153 -0.03 8.72 5.33
C ASP A 153 0.33 7.27 5.68
N GLN A 154 -0.48 6.63 6.52
CA GLN A 154 -0.18 5.34 7.13
C GLN A 154 -1.05 4.19 6.61
N GLU A 155 -1.72 4.35 5.46
CA GLU A 155 -2.56 3.28 4.87
C GLU A 155 -1.78 1.96 4.68
N ARG A 156 -0.51 2.04 4.28
CA ARG A 156 0.36 0.86 4.12
C ARG A 156 0.64 0.17 5.46
N THR A 157 0.83 0.93 6.52
CA THR A 157 1.05 0.43 7.88
C THR A 157 -0.19 -0.29 8.42
N GLU A 158 -1.37 0.27 8.20
CA GLU A 158 -2.64 -0.37 8.57
C GLU A 158 -2.85 -1.68 7.81
N ARG A 159 -2.57 -1.70 6.49
CA ARG A 159 -2.62 -2.92 5.68
C ARG A 159 -1.61 -3.97 6.12
N ALA A 160 -0.40 -3.56 6.50
CA ALA A 160 0.61 -4.46 7.04
C ALA A 160 0.11 -5.12 8.32
N LEU A 161 -0.40 -4.35 9.28
CA LEU A 161 -0.96 -4.88 10.53
C LEU A 161 -2.14 -5.84 10.29
N ALA A 162 -3.05 -5.51 9.37
CA ALA A 162 -4.16 -6.39 9.01
C ALA A 162 -3.67 -7.72 8.43
N ALA A 163 -2.70 -7.69 7.50
CA ALA A 163 -2.14 -8.91 6.91
C ALA A 163 -1.34 -9.75 7.91
N MET A 164 -0.64 -9.11 8.86
CA MET A 164 0.06 -9.78 9.96
C MET A 164 -0.92 -10.42 10.95
N GLN A 165 -1.97 -9.70 11.34
CA GLN A 165 -3.00 -10.22 12.23
C GLN A 165 -3.66 -11.46 11.62
N GLU A 166 -3.96 -11.41 10.32
CA GLU A 166 -4.49 -12.55 9.59
C GLU A 166 -3.54 -13.77 9.60
N LEU A 167 -2.21 -13.55 9.54
CA LEU A 167 -1.24 -14.64 9.69
C LEU A 167 -1.34 -15.27 11.08
N LEU A 168 -1.41 -14.46 12.13
CA LEU A 168 -1.50 -14.94 13.50
C LEU A 168 -2.80 -15.70 13.76
N ASP A 169 -3.90 -15.25 13.16
CA ASP A 169 -5.23 -15.83 13.35
C ASP A 169 -5.39 -17.15 12.56
N ARG A 170 -5.00 -17.17 11.27
CA ARG A 170 -5.13 -18.39 10.44
C ARG A 170 -4.02 -19.40 10.66
N TYR A 171 -2.79 -18.95 10.94
CA TYR A 171 -1.58 -19.78 10.99
C TYR A 171 -0.80 -19.63 12.31
N PRO A 172 -1.45 -19.85 13.47
CA PRO A 172 -0.86 -19.59 14.80
C PRO A 172 0.34 -20.49 15.16
N LYS A 173 0.57 -21.56 14.40
CA LYS A 173 1.69 -22.51 14.59
C LYS A 173 2.76 -22.39 13.50
N SER A 174 2.65 -21.42 12.58
CA SER A 174 3.65 -21.24 11.54
C SER A 174 4.98 -20.72 12.11
N GLU A 175 6.08 -21.03 11.44
CA GLU A 175 7.42 -20.54 11.82
C GLU A 175 7.53 -19.00 11.78
N TYR A 176 6.67 -18.35 10.99
CA TYR A 176 6.67 -16.89 10.77
C TYR A 176 6.00 -16.10 11.91
N VAL A 177 5.38 -16.76 12.89
CA VAL A 177 4.61 -16.11 13.96
C VAL A 177 5.48 -15.18 14.81
N ILE A 178 6.70 -15.61 15.15
CA ILE A 178 7.58 -14.83 16.03
C ILE A 178 8.01 -13.54 15.34
N ASP A 179 8.57 -13.64 14.13
CA ASP A 179 8.98 -12.48 13.35
C ASP A 179 7.78 -11.55 13.08
N THR A 180 6.61 -12.11 12.73
CA THR A 180 5.39 -11.33 12.51
C THR A 180 5.02 -10.49 13.72
N ARG A 181 5.07 -11.06 14.94
CA ARG A 181 4.77 -10.32 16.18
C ARG A 181 5.76 -9.17 16.41
N GLU A 182 7.04 -9.39 16.17
CA GLU A 182 8.06 -8.34 16.29
C GLU A 182 7.82 -7.21 15.29
N LYS A 183 7.53 -7.54 14.03
CA LYS A 183 7.22 -6.55 12.98
C LYS A 183 5.93 -5.78 13.28
N MET A 184 4.93 -6.41 13.88
CA MET A 184 3.73 -5.72 14.35
C MET A 184 4.03 -4.66 15.42
N LEU A 185 5.04 -4.86 16.29
CA LEU A 185 5.43 -3.84 17.28
C LEU A 185 5.96 -2.58 16.59
N VAL A 186 6.78 -2.75 15.55
CA VAL A 186 7.32 -1.63 14.76
C VAL A 186 6.20 -0.89 14.03
N ALA A 187 5.27 -1.62 13.39
CA ALA A 187 4.14 -1.00 12.70
C ALA A 187 3.22 -0.23 13.67
N ARG A 188 2.96 -0.77 14.87
CA ARG A 188 2.23 -0.05 15.93
C ARG A 188 2.97 1.19 16.42
N ASP A 189 4.31 1.15 16.52
CA ASP A 189 5.12 2.32 16.87
C ASP A 189 4.94 3.45 15.85
N GLN A 190 4.91 3.15 14.54
CA GLN A 190 4.68 4.16 13.51
C GLN A 190 3.29 4.82 13.61
N LEU A 191 2.24 4.02 13.86
CA LEU A 191 0.89 4.56 14.07
C LEU A 191 0.79 5.42 15.33
N ALA A 192 1.43 4.99 16.43
CA ALA A 192 1.51 5.79 17.64
C ALA A 192 2.30 7.09 17.41
N GLY A 193 3.41 7.02 16.69
CA GLY A 193 4.23 8.17 16.30
C GLY A 193 3.44 9.21 15.50
N LYS A 194 2.57 8.78 14.57
CA LYS A 194 1.66 9.66 13.83
C LYS A 194 0.73 10.41 14.78
N GLU A 195 0.06 9.70 15.68
CA GLU A 195 -0.84 10.34 16.65
C GLU A 195 -0.09 11.30 17.58
N MET A 196 1.13 10.94 18.01
CA MET A 196 2.00 11.84 18.79
C MET A 196 2.37 13.11 18.02
N ASN A 197 2.72 13.01 16.74
CA ASN A 197 3.03 14.17 15.90
C ASN A 197 1.85 15.13 15.80
N VAL A 198 0.65 14.61 15.53
CA VAL A 198 -0.57 15.42 15.43
C VAL A 198 -0.96 15.99 16.80
N GLY A 199 -0.82 15.21 17.86
CA GLY A 199 -1.08 15.64 19.24
C GLY A 199 -0.17 16.79 19.67
N ARG A 200 1.14 16.69 19.41
CA ARG A 200 2.12 17.77 19.68
C ARG A 200 1.76 19.04 18.92
N TYR A 201 1.44 18.92 17.62
CA TYR A 201 1.00 20.06 16.82
C TYR A 201 -0.21 20.78 17.44
N TYR A 202 -1.25 20.04 17.85
CA TYR A 202 -2.41 20.66 18.51
C TYR A 202 -2.07 21.30 19.85
N LEU A 203 -1.21 20.65 20.63
CA LEU A 203 -0.76 21.17 21.92
C LEU A 203 -0.02 22.50 21.77
N GLU A 204 0.91 22.60 20.81
CA GLU A 204 1.63 23.83 20.48
C GLU A 204 0.69 24.96 20.04
N LYS A 205 -0.41 24.61 19.34
CA LYS A 205 -1.46 25.56 18.94
C LYS A 205 -2.47 25.86 20.06
N ARG A 206 -2.25 25.36 21.28
CA ARG A 206 -3.16 25.48 22.42
C ARG A 206 -4.56 24.91 22.16
N ASN A 207 -4.70 24.03 21.17
CA ASN A 207 -5.90 23.23 20.97
C ASN A 207 -5.84 21.99 21.87
N TYR A 208 -6.07 22.19 23.16
CA TYR A 208 -5.90 21.14 24.17
C TYR A 208 -6.88 19.98 23.96
N THR A 209 -8.12 20.25 23.56
CA THR A 209 -9.12 19.20 23.29
C THR A 209 -8.69 18.30 22.13
N GLY A 210 -8.18 18.91 21.05
CA GLY A 210 -7.61 18.17 19.91
C GLY A 210 -6.39 17.34 20.32
N ALA A 211 -5.49 17.92 21.11
CA ALA A 211 -4.30 17.23 21.62
C ALA A 211 -4.66 16.02 22.51
N VAL A 212 -5.60 16.21 23.45
CA VAL A 212 -6.09 15.14 24.33
C VAL A 212 -6.65 13.98 23.54
N ASN A 213 -7.45 14.23 22.50
CA ASN A 213 -7.99 13.15 21.67
C ASN A 213 -6.88 12.32 21.01
N ARG A 214 -5.81 12.96 20.55
CA ARG A 214 -4.66 12.28 19.92
C ARG A 214 -3.84 11.47 20.92
N PHE A 215 -3.48 12.06 22.05
CA PHE A 215 -2.73 11.34 23.08
C PHE A 215 -3.55 10.22 23.73
N ARG A 216 -4.88 10.41 23.84
CA ARG A 216 -5.81 9.36 24.25
C ARG A 216 -5.78 8.17 23.30
N ASP A 217 -5.76 8.42 21.99
CA ASP A 217 -5.64 7.36 20.99
C ASP A 217 -4.35 6.54 21.18
N VAL A 218 -3.24 7.18 21.53
CA VAL A 218 -1.98 6.49 21.85
C VAL A 218 -2.13 5.55 23.04
N ILE A 219 -2.66 6.04 24.16
CA ILE A 219 -2.78 5.23 25.40
C ILE A 219 -3.93 4.20 25.36
N THR A 220 -4.82 4.28 24.36
CA THR A 220 -5.93 3.32 24.19
C THR A 220 -5.60 2.23 23.18
N LYS A 221 -4.99 2.60 22.04
CA LYS A 221 -4.75 1.68 20.91
C LYS A 221 -3.33 1.14 20.88
N TYR A 222 -2.36 1.86 21.46
CA TYR A 222 -0.93 1.60 21.29
C TYR A 222 -0.16 1.51 22.63
N GLN A 223 -0.79 0.91 23.64
CA GLN A 223 -0.27 0.77 25.02
C GLN A 223 1.10 0.07 25.15
N THR A 224 1.51 -0.70 24.15
CA THR A 224 2.80 -1.42 24.16
C THR A 224 3.93 -0.63 23.50
N THR A 225 3.67 0.57 23.00
CA THR A 225 4.66 1.41 22.31
C THR A 225 5.42 2.29 23.29
N ARG A 226 6.62 2.74 22.90
CA ARG A 226 7.42 3.69 23.69
C ARG A 226 6.78 5.07 23.82
N HIS A 227 5.78 5.37 23.00
CA HIS A 227 5.09 6.67 22.97
C HIS A 227 4.11 6.86 24.13
N VAL A 228 3.75 5.81 24.86
CA VAL A 228 2.78 5.86 25.95
C VAL A 228 3.24 6.76 27.10
N GLU A 229 4.52 6.73 27.44
CA GLU A 229 5.09 7.54 28.52
C GLU A 229 4.95 9.04 28.23
N GLU A 230 5.36 9.45 27.02
CA GLU A 230 5.17 10.83 26.56
C GLU A 230 3.68 11.18 26.47
N ALA A 231 2.85 10.30 25.91
CA ALA A 231 1.41 10.56 25.78
C ALA A 231 0.73 10.83 27.13
N LEU A 232 1.05 10.06 28.18
CA LEU A 232 0.51 10.29 29.52
C LEU A 232 0.98 11.62 30.13
N MET A 233 2.25 11.99 29.92
CA MET A 233 2.75 13.30 30.34
C MET A 233 2.05 14.43 29.58
N ARG A 234 1.88 14.30 28.26
CA ARG A 234 1.19 15.32 27.45
C ARG A 234 -0.31 15.41 27.75
N LEU A 235 -0.95 14.30 28.15
CA LEU A 235 -2.30 14.33 28.71
C LEU A 235 -2.33 15.11 30.02
N THR A 236 -1.36 14.90 30.92
CA THR A 236 -1.23 15.68 32.15
C THR A 236 -1.12 17.18 31.83
N GLU A 237 -0.25 17.53 30.88
CA GLU A 237 -0.05 18.91 30.42
C GLU A 237 -1.32 19.54 29.86
N ALA A 238 -2.00 18.85 28.94
CA ALA A 238 -3.22 19.36 28.32
C ALA A 238 -4.38 19.49 29.32
N TYR A 239 -4.53 18.53 30.24
CA TYR A 239 -5.57 18.58 31.27
C TYR A 239 -5.32 19.69 32.30
N MET A 240 -4.06 19.89 32.71
CA MET A 240 -3.68 21.03 33.56
C MET A 240 -4.02 22.36 32.89
N ALA A 241 -3.70 22.51 31.60
CA ALA A 241 -4.00 23.72 30.85
C ALA A 241 -5.51 24.01 30.70
N MET A 242 -6.35 22.98 30.76
CA MET A 242 -7.81 23.10 30.74
C MET A 242 -8.43 23.22 32.14
N GLY A 243 -7.66 23.09 33.22
CA GLY A 243 -8.17 23.07 34.59
C GLY A 243 -8.89 21.77 34.99
N ILE A 244 -8.72 20.71 34.21
CA ILE A 244 -9.29 19.38 34.46
C ILE A 244 -8.31 18.60 35.36
N THR A 245 -8.23 19.01 36.62
CA THR A 245 -7.14 18.61 37.53
C THR A 245 -7.20 17.13 37.91
N ASN A 246 -8.38 16.54 38.08
CA ASN A 246 -8.53 15.12 38.44
C ASN A 246 -7.90 14.19 37.40
N GLU A 247 -8.16 14.44 36.12
CA GLU A 247 -7.62 13.67 35.00
C GLU A 247 -6.12 13.89 34.83
N ALA A 248 -5.63 15.12 35.08
CA ALA A 248 -4.19 15.40 35.10
C ALA A 248 -3.47 14.62 36.21
N GLN A 249 -3.99 14.68 37.45
CA GLN A 249 -3.46 13.92 38.58
C GLN A 249 -3.46 12.42 38.30
N THR A 250 -4.52 11.91 37.66
CA THR A 250 -4.64 10.49 37.31
C THR A 250 -3.64 10.08 36.23
N ALA A 251 -3.49 10.89 35.17
CA ALA A 251 -2.53 10.61 34.10
C ALA A 251 -1.09 10.51 34.64
N ALA A 252 -0.69 11.45 35.51
CA ALA A 252 0.61 11.44 36.16
C ALA A 252 0.77 10.26 37.14
N ALA A 253 -0.28 9.91 37.89
CA ALA A 253 -0.24 8.77 38.81
C ALA A 253 -0.05 7.45 38.07
N VAL A 254 -0.80 7.25 36.97
CA VAL A 254 -0.66 6.07 36.10
C VAL A 254 0.73 6.03 35.45
N LEU A 255 1.24 7.18 35.01
CA LEU A 255 2.60 7.29 34.47
C LEU A 255 3.65 6.90 35.52
N GLY A 256 3.58 7.45 36.73
CA GLY A 256 4.52 7.14 37.81
C GLY A 256 4.45 5.71 38.31
N HIS A 257 3.25 5.11 38.34
CA HIS A 257 3.08 3.72 38.75
C HIS A 257 3.70 2.74 37.75
N ASN A 258 3.50 2.98 36.45
CA ASN A 258 3.96 2.06 35.39
C ASN A 258 5.38 2.35 34.90
N PHE A 259 5.83 3.60 35.02
CA PHE A 259 7.10 4.09 34.48
C PHE A 259 7.80 5.05 35.47
N PRO A 260 8.13 4.58 36.70
CA PRO A 260 8.66 5.44 37.77
C PRO A 260 9.98 6.13 37.42
N ASP A 261 10.82 5.50 36.61
CA ASP A 261 12.13 6.04 36.20
C ASP A 261 12.04 6.92 34.94
N SER A 262 10.86 7.08 34.35
CA SER A 262 10.66 7.83 33.11
C SER A 262 11.01 9.31 33.29
N PRO A 263 11.77 9.94 32.38
CA PRO A 263 11.94 11.39 32.40
C PRO A 263 10.59 12.12 32.30
N TRP A 264 9.64 11.56 31.56
CA TRP A 264 8.28 12.10 31.41
C TRP A 264 7.51 12.15 32.73
N TYR A 265 7.75 11.20 33.64
CA TYR A 265 7.14 11.23 34.96
C TYR A 265 7.65 12.39 35.80
N LYS A 266 8.96 12.67 35.76
CA LYS A 266 9.57 13.79 36.48
C LYS A 266 8.99 15.13 36.02
N ASP A 267 8.79 15.28 34.72
CA ASP A 267 8.17 16.48 34.13
C ASP A 267 6.70 16.61 34.56
N ALA A 268 5.92 15.52 34.48
CA ALA A 268 4.52 15.50 34.90
C ALA A 268 4.37 15.83 36.40
N TYR A 269 5.23 15.27 37.25
CA TYR A 269 5.26 15.54 38.68
C TYR A 269 5.54 17.02 38.98
N THR A 270 6.59 17.58 38.35
CA THR A 270 6.98 18.98 38.49
C THR A 270 5.85 19.92 38.05
N LEU A 271 5.18 19.58 36.94
CA LEU A 271 4.06 20.36 36.42
C LEU A 271 2.88 20.37 37.41
N LEU A 272 2.50 19.23 37.98
CA LEU A 272 1.44 19.17 38.99
C LEU A 272 1.78 20.01 40.22
N GLN A 273 3.01 19.89 40.73
CA GLN A 273 3.45 20.65 41.89
C GLN A 273 3.41 22.16 41.66
N SER A 274 3.71 22.62 40.44
CA SER A 274 3.61 24.04 40.09
C SER A 274 2.18 24.59 40.23
N GLY A 275 1.16 23.72 40.13
CA GLY A 275 -0.23 24.03 40.38
C GLY A 275 -0.73 23.69 41.80
N GLY A 276 0.16 23.32 42.74
CA GLY A 276 -0.23 22.90 44.09
C GLY A 276 -0.89 21.52 44.15
N LEU A 277 -0.65 20.66 43.15
CA LEU A 277 -1.21 19.32 43.05
C LEU A 277 -0.12 18.26 43.13
N GLU A 278 -0.54 17.04 43.42
CA GLU A 278 0.31 15.84 43.42
C GLU A 278 -0.35 14.71 42.60
N PRO A 279 0.42 13.73 42.08
CA PRO A 279 -0.17 12.59 41.41
C PRO A 279 -1.15 11.86 42.33
N ARG A 280 -2.39 11.73 41.88
CA ARG A 280 -3.46 11.06 42.62
C ARG A 280 -4.39 10.38 41.62
N GLU A 281 -4.49 9.07 41.72
CA GLU A 281 -5.30 8.27 40.80
C GLU A 281 -6.79 8.32 41.20
N ASP A 282 -7.65 8.74 40.28
CA ASP A 282 -9.09 8.52 40.37
C ASP A 282 -9.47 7.22 39.63
N ARG A 283 -9.96 6.22 40.38
CA ARG A 283 -10.40 4.92 39.83
C ARG A 283 -11.60 5.02 38.89
N GLY A 284 -12.38 6.10 38.93
CA GLY A 284 -13.46 6.37 37.98
C GLY A 284 -12.96 6.85 36.61
N SER A 285 -11.73 7.38 36.56
CA SER A 285 -11.12 7.90 35.33
C SER A 285 -11.04 6.85 34.24
N TYR A 286 -11.22 7.28 33.00
CA TYR A 286 -10.99 6.41 31.85
C TYR A 286 -9.52 5.97 31.76
N ILE A 287 -8.57 6.77 32.23
CA ILE A 287 -7.13 6.45 32.18
C ILE A 287 -6.85 5.29 33.15
N SER A 288 -7.30 5.40 34.40
CA SER A 288 -7.16 4.32 35.38
C SER A 288 -7.78 3.01 34.87
N ARG A 289 -8.99 3.07 34.30
CA ARG A 289 -9.66 1.89 33.73
C ARG A 289 -8.89 1.25 32.58
N LEU A 290 -8.21 2.02 31.73
CA LEU A 290 -7.40 1.50 30.62
C LEU A 290 -6.14 0.76 31.08
N PHE A 291 -5.58 1.17 32.21
CA PHE A 291 -4.34 0.60 32.76
C PHE A 291 -4.59 -0.38 33.91
N ASN A 292 -5.85 -0.63 34.28
CA ASN A 292 -6.19 -1.65 35.25
C ASN A 292 -5.76 -3.04 34.73
N GLY A 293 -4.88 -3.72 35.47
CA GLY A 293 -4.31 -5.00 35.05
C GLY A 293 -3.23 -4.89 33.97
N PHE A 294 -2.88 -3.68 33.52
CA PHE A 294 -1.71 -3.48 32.66
C PHE A 294 -0.46 -3.76 33.49
N THR A 295 0.21 -4.86 33.19
CA THR A 295 1.58 -5.09 33.65
C THR A 295 2.45 -4.97 32.41
N ARG A 296 3.47 -4.11 32.45
CA ARG A 296 4.50 -4.14 31.42
C ARG A 296 5.19 -5.48 31.54
N SER A 297 4.80 -6.45 30.72
CA SER A 297 5.65 -7.59 30.42
C SER A 297 6.92 -6.97 29.88
N VAL A 298 7.96 -6.90 30.70
CA VAL A 298 9.31 -6.67 30.19
C VAL A 298 9.52 -7.87 29.30
N VAL A 299 9.26 -7.73 28.00
CA VAL A 299 9.70 -8.68 26.99
C VAL A 299 11.21 -8.47 26.92
N GLY A 300 11.88 -8.91 27.98
CA GLY A 300 13.18 -9.50 27.83
C GLY A 300 12.93 -10.75 27.02
N LEU A 301 13.27 -10.70 25.74
CA LEU A 301 13.80 -11.88 25.05
C LEU A 301 15.01 -12.36 25.87
N VAL A 302 14.74 -13.07 26.97
CA VAL A 302 15.73 -13.78 27.75
C VAL A 302 15.80 -15.18 27.16
N ARG A 303 16.81 -15.33 26.29
CA ARG A 303 17.49 -16.54 25.82
C ARG A 303 16.67 -17.65 25.18
#